data_AF-A0A7S2XDN3-F1
#
_entry.id   AF-A0A7S2XDN3-F1
#
_cell.length_a   1.000
_cell.length_b   1.000
_cell.length_c   1.000
_cell.angle_alpha   90.00
_cell.angle_beta   90.00
_cell.angle_gamma   90.00
#
_symmetry.space_group_name_H-M   'P 1'
#
loop_
_entity.id
_entity.type
_entity.pdbx_description
1 polymer ?
#
loop_
_entity_poly.entity_id
_entity_poly.type
_entity_poly.pdbx_seq_one_letter_code
_entity_poly.pdbx_strand_id
1 'polypeptide(L)'
;MSGLTLVSCFLGMTGFPTQTVYMVGVGCSLCLTMALIINLTMTPALLLAFPSFFSTFQFLPFCTKKEGPGVVKSTNHSNEHQVGDAAYILADNDENNGLINDTKILTGSEGEKKAFGSSKGLNIMAADGEDGLDNDDDDDDDANHSDDDLPHHETDRETLEKSYWYKSTKACIKWPYVFLTILIPLALIAPAAVHLFDFKYSIDSTQIAPRNSQSIECLNKLKANFPLGLMDPLYVIVDGQNQGPYSVKSDAFFDATYYLSWKLANDTA
;
A
#
# COMPACT_ATOMS: atom_id res chain seq x y z
N MET A 1 -1.86 -8.26 -13.33
CA MET A 1 -1.75 -9.43 -12.42
C MET A 1 -1.88 -9.03 -10.94
N SER A 2 -1.08 -8.11 -10.40
CA SER A 2 -1.12 -7.73 -8.96
C SER A 2 -2.49 -7.23 -8.47
N GLY A 3 -3.18 -6.38 -9.23
CA GLY A 3 -4.51 -5.88 -8.85
C GLY A 3 -5.57 -6.96 -8.66
N LEU A 4 -5.58 -8.00 -9.50
CA LEU A 4 -6.51 -9.12 -9.38
C LEU A 4 -6.24 -9.98 -8.14
N THR A 5 -4.97 -10.17 -7.76
CA THR A 5 -4.64 -10.91 -6.54
C THR A 5 -5.14 -10.21 -5.28
N LEU A 6 -5.08 -8.88 -5.23
CA LEU A 6 -5.67 -8.10 -4.13
C LEU A 6 -7.19 -8.22 -4.12
N VAL A 7 -7.86 -8.04 -5.27
CA VAL A 7 -9.32 -8.22 -5.37
C VAL A 7 -9.74 -9.61 -4.88
N SER A 8 -9.04 -10.67 -5.28
CA SER A 8 -9.31 -12.04 -4.82
C SER A 8 -9.10 -12.19 -3.31
N CYS A 9 -8.08 -11.56 -2.73
CA CYS A 9 -7.83 -11.56 -1.28
C CYS A 9 -8.97 -10.88 -0.50
N PHE A 10 -9.41 -9.69 -0.94
CA PHE A 10 -10.54 -8.98 -0.31
C PHE A 10 -11.87 -9.72 -0.49
N LEU A 11 -12.06 -10.39 -1.62
CA LEU A 11 -13.22 -11.24 -1.86
C LEU A 11 -13.20 -12.47 -0.94
N GLY A 12 -12.04 -13.05 -0.66
CA GLY A 12 -11.88 -14.14 0.30
C GLY A 12 -12.33 -13.77 1.73
N MET A 13 -12.19 -12.52 2.12
CA MET A 13 -12.69 -12.04 3.42
C MET A 13 -14.22 -12.04 3.53
N THR A 14 -14.95 -12.12 2.42
CA THR A 14 -16.42 -12.25 2.46
C THR A 14 -16.90 -13.62 2.98
N GLY A 15 -16.00 -14.61 3.05
CA GLY A 15 -16.30 -15.93 3.64
C GLY A 15 -16.37 -15.93 5.17
N PHE A 16 -15.95 -14.86 5.86
CA PHE A 16 -16.04 -14.78 7.32
C PHE A 16 -17.47 -14.43 7.79
N PRO A 17 -17.99 -15.10 8.83
CA PRO A 17 -19.38 -14.92 9.31
C PRO A 17 -19.62 -13.62 10.09
N THR A 18 -18.61 -12.75 10.22
CA THR A 18 -18.72 -11.48 10.94
C THR A 18 -19.17 -10.37 9.99
N GLN A 19 -20.32 -9.74 10.28
CA GLN A 19 -20.92 -8.73 9.41
C GLN A 19 -19.97 -7.56 9.09
N THR A 20 -19.15 -7.15 10.06
CA THR A 20 -18.18 -6.05 9.87
C THR A 20 -17.11 -6.41 8.84
N VAL A 21 -16.52 -7.60 8.94
CA VAL A 21 -15.47 -8.05 8.02
C VAL A 21 -16.04 -8.25 6.62
N TYR A 22 -17.26 -8.78 6.51
CA TYR A 22 -17.98 -8.90 5.25
C TYR A 22 -18.14 -7.55 4.54
N MET A 23 -18.66 -6.53 5.24
CA MET A 23 -18.88 -5.19 4.65
C MET A 23 -17.57 -4.52 4.20
N VAL A 24 -16.51 -4.64 5.01
CA VAL A 24 -15.18 -4.12 4.67
C VAL A 24 -14.60 -4.84 3.46
N GLY A 25 -14.71 -6.17 3.40
CA GLY A 25 -14.24 -6.98 2.27
C GLY A 25 -14.94 -6.61 0.96
N VAL A 26 -16.27 -6.51 0.96
CA VAL A 26 -17.06 -6.11 -0.20
C VAL A 26 -16.70 -4.68 -0.65
N GLY A 27 -16.62 -3.73 0.29
CA GLY A 27 -16.29 -2.34 0.00
C GLY A 27 -14.90 -2.17 -0.63
N CYS A 28 -13.88 -2.82 -0.05
CA CYS A 28 -12.53 -2.79 -0.60
C CYS A 28 -12.42 -3.47 -1.97
N SER A 29 -13.06 -4.63 -2.15
CA SER A 29 -13.07 -5.34 -3.42
C SER A 29 -13.67 -4.50 -4.55
N LEU A 30 -14.79 -3.83 -4.29
CA LEU A 30 -15.46 -2.96 -5.27
C LEU A 30 -14.59 -1.73 -5.62
N CYS A 31 -14.00 -1.09 -4.63
CA CYS A 31 -13.10 0.05 -4.84
C CYS A 31 -11.88 -0.33 -5.70
N LEU A 32 -11.23 -1.46 -5.39
CA LEU A 32 -10.07 -1.94 -6.16
C LEU A 32 -10.44 -2.35 -7.57
N THR A 33 -11.61 -2.98 -7.77
CA THR A 33 -12.10 -3.35 -9.09
C THR A 33 -12.33 -2.11 -9.94
N MET A 34 -12.95 -1.07 -9.36
CA MET A 34 -13.16 0.20 -10.06
C MET A 34 -11.83 0.89 -10.41
N ALA A 35 -10.89 0.95 -9.48
CA ALA A 35 -9.56 1.52 -9.72
C ALA A 35 -8.81 0.75 -10.83
N LEU A 36 -8.93 -0.58 -10.85
CA LEU A 36 -8.33 -1.43 -11.89
C LEU A 36 -8.95 -1.15 -13.26
N ILE A 37 -10.28 -1.05 -13.35
CA ILE A 37 -10.98 -0.69 -14.59
C ILE A 37 -10.53 0.68 -15.09
N ILE A 38 -10.47 1.69 -14.21
CA ILE A 38 -10.02 3.03 -14.56
C ILE A 38 -8.58 2.99 -15.06
N ASN A 39 -7.66 2.34 -14.34
CA ASN A 39 -6.25 2.30 -14.75
C ASN A 39 -6.04 1.54 -16.06
N LEU A 40 -6.78 0.45 -16.29
CA LEU A 40 -6.68 -0.33 -17.53
C LEU A 40 -7.36 0.34 -18.73
N THR A 41 -8.32 1.24 -18.53
CA THR A 41 -9.00 1.93 -19.63
C THR A 41 -8.41 3.32 -19.88
N MET A 42 -8.17 4.08 -18.81
CA MET A 42 -7.73 5.46 -18.89
C MET A 42 -6.25 5.59 -19.23
N THR A 43 -5.38 4.70 -18.73
CA THR A 43 -3.95 4.76 -19.05
C THR A 43 -3.68 4.52 -20.54
N PRO A 44 -4.16 3.43 -21.18
CA PRO A 44 -3.95 3.26 -22.62
C PRO A 44 -4.70 4.31 -23.44
N ALA A 45 -5.90 4.75 -23.03
CA ALA A 45 -6.61 5.82 -23.72
C ALA A 45 -5.82 7.14 -23.72
N LEU A 46 -5.18 7.50 -22.60
CA LEU A 46 -4.33 8.69 -22.52
C LEU A 46 -3.05 8.54 -23.35
N LEU A 47 -2.41 7.37 -23.33
CA LEU A 47 -1.23 7.09 -24.15
C LEU A 47 -1.55 7.20 -25.65
N LEU A 48 -2.74 6.73 -26.08
CA LEU A 48 -3.20 6.81 -27.46
C LEU A 48 -3.67 8.22 -27.86
N ALA A 49 -4.28 8.97 -26.94
CA ALA A 49 -4.80 10.31 -27.24
C ALA A 49 -3.67 11.36 -27.35
N PHE A 50 -2.57 11.20 -26.61
CA PHE A 50 -1.50 12.20 -26.53
C PHE A 50 -0.08 11.61 -26.61
N PRO A 51 0.29 10.90 -27.69
CA PRO A 51 1.61 10.28 -27.81
C PRO A 51 2.76 11.29 -27.74
N SER A 52 2.56 12.51 -28.26
CA SER A 52 3.55 13.59 -28.24
C SER A 52 3.78 14.21 -26.86
N PHE A 53 2.78 14.14 -25.98
CA PHE A 53 2.91 14.60 -24.59
C PHE A 53 3.91 13.68 -23.86
N PHE A 54 3.70 12.36 -23.95
CA PHE A 54 4.54 11.37 -23.29
C PHE A 54 5.96 11.25 -23.87
N SER A 55 6.17 11.52 -25.16
CA SER A 55 7.52 11.59 -25.74
C SER A 55 8.33 12.80 -25.25
N THR A 56 7.65 13.85 -24.78
CA THR A 56 8.29 15.11 -24.34
C THR A 56 8.52 15.15 -22.82
N PHE A 57 7.99 14.19 -22.04
CA PHE A 57 8.27 14.09 -20.60
C PHE A 57 9.68 13.55 -20.32
N GLN A 58 10.69 14.40 -20.52
CA GLN A 58 11.90 14.33 -19.73
C GLN A 58 11.54 14.75 -18.29
N PHE A 59 11.03 13.80 -17.50
CA PHE A 59 10.38 14.04 -16.20
C PHE A 59 11.27 14.70 -15.13
N LEU A 60 12.55 14.99 -15.43
CA LEU A 60 13.43 15.86 -14.66
C LEU A 60 14.47 16.48 -15.62
N PRO A 61 14.37 17.78 -15.98
CA PRO A 61 15.47 18.49 -16.64
C PRO A 61 16.73 18.63 -15.75
N PHE A 62 16.68 18.10 -14.53
CA PHE A 62 17.74 18.25 -13.52
C PHE A 62 18.78 17.12 -13.52
N CYS A 63 18.57 16.02 -14.26
CA CYS A 63 19.47 14.86 -14.21
C CYS A 63 20.11 14.47 -15.55
N THR A 64 19.82 15.17 -16.64
CA THR A 64 20.72 15.14 -17.80
C THR A 64 21.93 15.99 -17.45
N LYS A 65 22.85 15.35 -16.72
CA LYS A 65 24.21 15.86 -16.53
C LYS A 65 24.71 16.17 -17.93
N LYS A 66 24.74 17.46 -18.26
CA LYS A 66 25.35 17.99 -19.47
C LYS A 66 26.80 17.52 -19.38
N GLU A 67 27.11 16.40 -20.02
CA GLU A 67 28.49 16.05 -20.31
C GLU A 67 28.98 17.24 -21.11
N GLY A 68 29.74 18.11 -20.42
CA GLY A 68 30.35 19.26 -21.04
C GLY A 68 31.08 18.74 -22.28
N PRO A 69 31.04 19.49 -23.40
CA PRO A 69 31.70 19.09 -24.62
C PRO A 69 33.08 18.60 -24.24
N GLY A 70 33.32 17.31 -24.45
CA GLY A 70 34.58 16.67 -24.16
C GLY A 70 35.63 17.55 -24.80
N VAL A 71 36.38 18.26 -23.96
CA VAL A 71 37.67 18.80 -24.34
C VAL A 71 38.45 17.55 -24.71
N VAL A 72 38.43 17.23 -26.00
CA VAL A 72 39.42 16.37 -26.63
C VAL A 72 40.74 17.00 -26.25
N LYS A 73 41.35 16.47 -25.18
CA LYS A 73 42.74 16.74 -24.85
C LYS A 73 43.55 16.12 -25.97
N SER A 74 43.71 16.90 -27.04
CA SER A 74 44.81 16.73 -27.96
C SER A 74 46.08 16.96 -27.13
N THR A 75 46.72 15.84 -26.80
CA THR A 75 47.99 15.81 -26.08
C THR A 75 49.04 16.35 -27.03
N ASN A 76 49.23 17.67 -27.06
CA ASN A 76 50.42 18.28 -27.64
C ASN A 76 51.14 19.10 -26.56
N HIS A 77 52.18 18.44 -26.05
CA HIS A 77 53.47 18.98 -25.66
C HIS A 77 53.67 20.46 -26.04
N SER A 78 53.77 21.35 -25.05
CA SER A 78 54.62 22.55 -25.08
C SER A 78 54.78 23.09 -23.66
N ASN A 79 56.01 23.41 -23.33
CA ASN A 79 56.46 23.96 -22.06
C ASN A 79 55.91 25.38 -21.82
N GLU A 80 56.10 25.82 -20.58
CA GLU A 80 56.57 27.16 -20.18
C GLU A 80 55.61 28.06 -19.37
N HIS A 81 56.16 28.48 -18.22
CA HIS A 81 56.07 29.81 -17.61
C HIS A 81 54.90 30.20 -16.67
N GLN A 82 55.12 29.93 -15.37
CA GLN A 82 55.36 30.89 -14.25
C GLN A 82 54.46 32.15 -14.05
N VAL A 83 54.19 32.41 -12.75
CA VAL A 83 53.72 33.66 -12.08
C VAL A 83 52.22 33.97 -12.27
N GLY A 84 51.38 34.29 -11.29
CA GLY A 84 51.50 34.62 -9.87
C GLY A 84 50.15 35.20 -9.40
N ASP A 85 50.08 35.48 -8.10
CA ASP A 85 49.17 36.41 -7.41
C ASP A 85 47.78 35.97 -6.92
N ALA A 86 47.63 36.32 -5.64
CA ALA A 86 46.50 36.17 -4.76
C ALA A 86 45.46 37.29 -4.96
N ALA A 87 44.20 36.99 -4.70
CA ALA A 87 43.22 38.01 -4.32
C ALA A 87 42.14 37.40 -3.43
N TYR A 88 42.10 37.89 -2.20
CA TYR A 88 41.00 37.81 -1.24
C TYR A 88 39.72 38.46 -1.80
N ILE A 89 38.54 37.91 -1.50
CA ILE A 89 37.30 38.69 -1.33
C ILE A 89 36.57 38.18 -0.07
N LEU A 90 36.60 39.03 0.96
CA LEU A 90 35.66 39.11 2.08
C LEU A 90 34.66 40.23 1.75
N ALA A 91 33.37 39.99 2.01
CA ALA A 91 32.33 40.96 2.42
C ALA A 91 31.00 40.17 2.48
N ASP A 92 30.39 39.90 3.63
CA ASP A 92 29.66 40.76 4.58
C ASP A 92 28.42 41.49 4.02
N ASN A 93 27.39 41.50 4.89
CA ASN A 93 26.11 42.23 4.88
C ASN A 93 24.93 41.53 4.16
N ASP A 94 23.71 41.52 4.68
CA ASP A 94 23.13 42.39 5.70
C ASP A 94 21.89 41.76 6.36
N GLU A 95 21.67 42.15 7.60
CA GLU A 95 20.43 42.02 8.35
C GLU A 95 19.33 42.89 7.69
N ASN A 96 18.07 42.45 7.66
CA ASN A 96 16.96 43.20 8.28
C ASN A 96 15.56 42.66 8.00
N ASN A 97 14.75 42.73 9.06
CA ASN A 97 13.31 42.98 9.12
C ASN A 97 12.37 41.96 8.45
N GLY A 98 11.39 41.38 9.16
CA GLY A 98 10.65 41.90 10.30
C GLY A 98 9.16 41.88 9.97
N LEU A 99 8.35 41.74 11.02
CA LEU A 99 6.89 41.92 11.08
C LEU A 99 5.95 40.73 10.79
N ILE A 100 5.50 40.13 11.90
CA ILE A 100 4.11 40.08 12.37
C ILE A 100 3.05 39.72 11.31
N ASN A 101 2.50 38.51 11.43
CA ASN A 101 1.04 38.33 11.45
C ASN A 101 0.70 37.18 12.40
N ASP A 102 0.26 37.57 13.60
CA ASP A 102 -0.53 36.76 14.51
C ASP A 102 -1.87 36.43 13.84
N THR A 103 -2.03 35.19 13.38
CA THR A 103 -3.36 34.62 13.15
C THR A 103 -3.46 33.30 13.90
N LYS A 104 -3.93 33.43 15.14
CA LYS A 104 -4.31 32.34 16.03
C LYS A 104 -5.53 31.63 15.45
N ILE A 105 -5.33 30.68 14.55
CA ILE A 105 -6.37 29.74 14.11
C ILE A 105 -6.25 28.46 14.93
N LEU A 106 -7.26 28.25 15.78
CA LEU A 106 -7.55 26.99 16.46
C LEU A 106 -8.02 25.96 15.44
N THR A 107 -7.10 25.11 14.97
CA THR A 107 -7.42 23.79 14.43
C THR A 107 -6.33 22.80 14.85
N GLY A 108 -6.52 22.20 16.03
CA GLY A 108 -5.75 21.04 16.46
C GLY A 108 -6.18 19.80 15.68
N SER A 109 -5.34 19.37 14.75
CA SER A 109 -5.28 18.00 14.22
C SER A 109 -3.84 17.74 13.78
N GLU A 110 -2.96 17.63 14.78
CA GLU A 110 -1.73 16.86 14.70
C GLU A 110 -2.13 15.38 14.82
N GLY A 111 -1.65 14.41 14.05
CA GLY A 111 -0.68 14.40 12.98
C GLY A 111 -0.36 12.93 12.70
N GLU A 112 -0.19 12.55 11.44
CA GLU A 112 0.69 11.42 11.09
C GLU A 112 1.08 11.55 9.61
N LYS A 113 2.07 12.41 9.34
CA LYS A 113 2.77 12.40 8.05
C LYS A 113 3.74 11.22 8.06
N LYS A 114 3.24 10.02 7.75
CA LYS A 114 4.12 8.92 7.36
C LYS A 114 4.74 9.26 6.01
N ALA A 115 6.06 9.40 6.00
CA ALA A 115 6.89 9.51 4.83
C ALA A 115 6.59 8.33 3.89
N PHE A 116 5.83 8.59 2.84
CA PHE A 116 5.62 7.63 1.76
C PHE A 116 6.93 7.56 0.99
N GLY A 117 7.65 6.46 1.19
CA GLY A 117 8.92 6.19 0.54
C GLY A 117 8.76 6.36 -0.97
N SER A 118 9.63 7.19 -1.54
CA SER A 118 9.82 7.36 -2.97
C SER A 118 10.05 5.99 -3.62
N SER A 119 8.98 5.40 -4.14
CA SER A 119 9.05 4.16 -4.90
C SER A 119 9.81 4.46 -6.18
N LYS A 120 11.05 3.97 -6.26
CA LYS A 120 11.81 3.93 -7.51
C LYS A 120 10.96 3.19 -8.54
N GLY A 121 10.69 3.86 -9.65
CA GLY A 121 9.91 3.33 -10.76
C GLY A 121 10.37 1.92 -11.11
N LEU A 122 9.48 0.97 -10.86
CA LEU A 122 9.61 -0.40 -11.31
C LEU A 122 9.28 -0.37 -12.81
N ASN A 123 10.30 -0.43 -13.67
CA ASN A 123 10.09 -0.68 -15.09
C ASN A 123 9.50 -2.09 -15.21
N ILE A 124 8.18 -2.16 -15.40
CA ILE A 124 7.47 -3.38 -15.75
C ILE A 124 7.83 -3.66 -17.20
N MET A 125 8.81 -4.53 -17.38
CA MET A 125 9.15 -5.12 -18.66
C MET A 125 7.98 -6.01 -19.07
N ALA A 126 7.24 -5.58 -20.09
CA ALA A 126 6.23 -6.40 -20.73
C ALA A 126 6.94 -7.64 -21.29
N ALA A 127 6.49 -8.82 -20.89
CA ALA A 127 6.88 -10.06 -21.53
C ALA A 127 6.08 -10.12 -22.83
N ASP A 128 6.72 -9.79 -23.95
CA ASP A 128 6.21 -10.10 -25.27
C ASP A 128 6.08 -11.61 -25.39
N GLY A 129 4.82 -12.06 -25.52
CA GLY A 129 4.49 -13.40 -25.98
C GLY A 129 4.55 -13.38 -27.49
N GLU A 130 5.57 -14.02 -28.04
CA GLU A 130 5.66 -14.37 -29.46
C GLU A 130 4.69 -15.51 -29.74
N ASP A 131 3.49 -15.16 -30.20
CA ASP A 131 2.62 -16.09 -30.91
C ASP A 131 2.99 -15.98 -32.40
N GLY A 132 3.80 -16.93 -32.84
CA GLY A 132 4.14 -17.12 -34.25
C GLY A 132 2.88 -17.44 -35.06
N LEU A 133 2.62 -16.60 -36.05
CA LEU A 133 1.79 -16.93 -37.19
C LEU A 133 2.59 -16.62 -38.45
N ASP A 134 3.19 -17.69 -38.97
CA ASP A 134 3.65 -17.80 -40.34
C ASP A 134 2.53 -17.35 -41.28
N ASN A 135 2.81 -16.37 -42.15
CA ASN A 135 2.24 -16.35 -43.48
C ASN A 135 3.29 -15.78 -44.43
N ASP A 136 3.66 -16.66 -45.33
CA ASP A 136 4.52 -16.48 -46.48
C ASP A 136 3.88 -15.51 -47.50
N ASP A 137 4.72 -15.21 -48.50
CA ASP A 137 4.39 -14.65 -49.82
C ASP A 137 4.32 -13.12 -49.94
N ASP A 138 5.43 -12.52 -50.41
CA ASP A 138 5.51 -11.94 -51.77
C ASP A 138 6.76 -11.04 -51.93
N ASP A 139 7.72 -11.57 -52.70
CA ASP A 139 8.48 -10.95 -53.79
C ASP A 139 8.43 -9.42 -53.98
N ASP A 140 9.59 -8.76 -53.86
CA ASP A 140 10.34 -8.12 -54.96
C ASP A 140 11.14 -6.88 -54.51
N ASP A 141 12.44 -6.92 -54.83
CA ASP A 141 13.31 -5.81 -55.24
C ASP A 141 13.26 -4.48 -54.46
N ASP A 142 14.14 -4.35 -53.46
CA ASP A 142 14.90 -3.10 -53.26
C ASP A 142 16.24 -3.38 -52.56
N ALA A 143 17.21 -3.81 -53.37
CA ALA A 143 18.61 -3.97 -53.00
C ALA A 143 19.29 -2.59 -52.88
N ASN A 144 19.12 -1.90 -51.75
CA ASN A 144 20.07 -0.92 -51.17
C ASN A 144 19.51 -0.24 -49.91
N HIS A 145 18.97 -1.01 -48.95
CA HIS A 145 18.79 -0.47 -47.60
C HIS A 145 20.01 -0.82 -46.77
N SER A 146 20.76 0.22 -46.40
CA SER A 146 21.99 0.16 -45.64
C SER A 146 21.72 -0.56 -44.32
N ASP A 147 22.35 -1.72 -44.13
CA ASP A 147 22.44 -2.49 -42.89
C ASP A 147 23.24 -1.76 -41.79
N ASP A 148 23.16 -0.43 -41.76
CA ASP A 148 23.78 0.40 -40.75
C ASP A 148 22.77 0.65 -39.63
N ASP A 149 23.17 0.18 -38.46
CA ASP A 149 22.73 0.64 -37.15
C ASP A 149 21.46 0.03 -36.53
N LEU A 150 21.58 -1.21 -36.08
CA LEU A 150 20.94 -1.64 -34.81
C LEU A 150 21.94 -2.36 -33.87
N PRO A 151 22.99 -1.69 -33.35
CA PRO A 151 23.96 -2.28 -32.41
C PRO A 151 23.57 -2.07 -30.94
N HIS A 152 22.41 -1.47 -30.66
CA HIS A 152 22.09 -0.98 -29.30
C HIS A 152 21.50 -2.02 -28.36
N HIS A 153 21.02 -3.17 -28.84
CA HIS A 153 20.30 -4.11 -27.97
C HIS A 153 21.22 -5.08 -27.17
N GLU A 154 22.46 -5.27 -27.58
CA GLU A 154 23.41 -6.15 -26.86
C GLU A 154 24.02 -5.47 -25.63
N THR A 155 24.25 -4.15 -25.68
CA THR A 155 24.88 -3.40 -24.59
C THR A 155 23.99 -3.29 -23.34
N ASP A 156 22.67 -3.27 -23.51
CA ASP A 156 21.72 -3.24 -22.39
C ASP A 156 21.65 -4.57 -21.64
N ARG A 157 21.83 -5.71 -22.32
CA ARG A 157 21.89 -7.02 -21.65
C ARG A 157 23.13 -7.13 -20.78
N GLU A 158 24.28 -6.65 -21.26
CA GLU A 158 25.52 -6.68 -20.49
C GLU A 158 25.47 -5.80 -19.24
N THR A 159 24.81 -4.64 -19.30
CA THR A 159 24.65 -3.76 -18.14
C THR A 159 23.69 -4.36 -17.11
N LEU A 160 22.61 -5.01 -17.56
CA LEU A 160 21.68 -5.74 -16.68
C LEU A 160 22.35 -6.93 -15.98
N GLU A 161 23.18 -7.70 -16.68
CA GLU A 161 23.90 -8.85 -16.11
C GLU A 161 24.93 -8.44 -15.04
N LYS A 162 25.49 -7.24 -15.15
CA LYS A 162 26.41 -6.68 -14.15
C LYS A 162 25.68 -6.19 -12.89
N SER A 163 24.38 -5.97 -12.95
CA SER A 163 23.61 -5.48 -11.80
C SER A 163 23.58 -6.50 -10.66
N TYR A 164 23.76 -6.01 -9.43
CA TYR A 164 23.66 -6.84 -8.22
C TYR A 164 22.27 -7.46 -8.05
N TRP A 165 21.23 -6.75 -8.50
CA TRP A 165 19.86 -7.25 -8.49
C TRP A 165 19.72 -8.52 -9.32
N TYR A 166 20.19 -8.51 -10.57
CA TYR A 166 20.14 -9.67 -11.45
C TYR A 166 20.91 -10.87 -10.89
N LYS A 167 22.10 -10.64 -10.31
CA LYS A 167 22.87 -11.68 -9.64
C LYS A 167 22.11 -12.27 -8.43
N SER A 168 21.43 -11.42 -7.67
CA SER A 168 20.61 -11.84 -6.52
C SER A 168 19.42 -12.69 -6.97
N THR A 169 18.66 -12.29 -7.99
CA THR A 169 17.53 -13.07 -8.51
C THR A 169 18.01 -14.41 -9.09
N LYS A 170 19.11 -14.41 -9.85
CA LYS A 170 19.70 -15.63 -10.42
C LYS A 170 20.16 -16.60 -9.33
N ALA A 171 20.66 -16.09 -8.19
CA ALA A 171 20.98 -16.91 -7.03
C ALA A 171 19.72 -17.50 -6.37
N CYS A 172 18.66 -16.69 -6.22
CA CYS A 172 17.39 -17.12 -5.62
C CYS A 172 16.64 -18.22 -6.41
N ILE A 173 16.88 -18.34 -7.72
CA ILE A 173 16.21 -19.31 -8.60
C ILE A 173 16.92 -20.67 -8.63
N LYS A 174 18.20 -20.74 -8.21
CA LYS A 174 18.93 -22.01 -8.22
C LYS A 174 18.46 -22.93 -7.10
N TRP A 175 18.26 -24.21 -7.42
CA TRP A 175 18.05 -25.24 -6.40
C TRP A 175 19.34 -25.39 -5.56
N PRO A 176 19.29 -25.46 -4.22
CA PRO A 176 18.13 -25.53 -3.33
C PRO A 176 17.66 -24.19 -2.74
N TYR A 177 18.25 -23.06 -3.15
CA TYR A 177 17.97 -21.73 -2.57
C TYR A 177 16.51 -21.29 -2.70
N VAL A 178 15.77 -21.79 -3.68
CA VAL A 178 14.32 -21.56 -3.83
C VAL A 178 13.53 -21.98 -2.58
N PHE A 179 13.90 -23.09 -1.93
CA PHE A 179 13.23 -23.48 -0.69
C PHE A 179 13.58 -22.53 0.44
N LEU A 180 14.83 -22.08 0.48
CA LEU A 180 15.35 -21.19 1.49
C LEU A 180 14.71 -19.79 1.38
N THR A 181 14.45 -19.32 0.16
CA THR A 181 13.76 -18.04 -0.10
C THR A 181 12.28 -18.07 0.28
N ILE A 182 11.62 -19.23 0.31
CA ILE A 182 10.26 -19.39 0.83
C ILE A 182 10.26 -19.63 2.35
N LEU A 183 11.21 -20.43 2.84
CA LEU A 183 11.33 -20.79 4.25
C LEU A 183 11.69 -19.58 5.12
N ILE A 184 12.60 -18.70 4.67
CA ILE A 184 13.00 -17.51 5.44
C ILE A 184 11.80 -16.59 5.75
N PRO A 185 11.01 -16.12 4.76
CA PRO A 185 9.82 -15.32 5.04
C PRO A 185 8.81 -16.05 5.92
N LEU A 186 8.60 -17.36 5.68
CA LEU A 186 7.67 -18.15 6.49
C LEU A 186 8.14 -18.24 7.95
N ALA A 187 9.42 -18.48 8.19
CA ALA A 187 10.02 -18.51 9.53
C ALA A 187 9.99 -17.13 10.21
N LEU A 188 10.13 -16.04 9.44
CA LEU A 188 9.98 -14.67 9.97
C LEU A 188 8.54 -14.32 10.34
N ILE A 189 7.55 -14.83 9.59
CA ILE A 189 6.12 -14.60 9.86
C ILE A 189 5.61 -15.51 10.98
N ALA A 190 6.16 -16.72 11.14
CA ALA A 190 5.74 -17.70 12.13
C ALA A 190 5.61 -17.16 13.58
N PRO A 191 6.56 -16.41 14.16
CA PRO A 191 6.39 -15.87 15.52
C PRO A 191 5.24 -14.86 15.61
N ALA A 192 5.04 -14.01 14.60
CA ALA A 192 3.89 -13.11 14.55
C ALA A 192 2.57 -13.89 14.43
N ALA A 193 2.56 -14.99 13.67
CA ALA A 193 1.39 -15.85 13.55
C ALA A 193 1.07 -16.60 14.85
N VAL A 194 2.07 -17.01 15.63
CA VAL A 194 1.84 -17.62 16.96
C VAL A 194 1.18 -16.60 17.91
N HIS A 195 1.62 -15.34 17.88
CA HIS A 195 0.99 -14.28 18.68
C HIS A 195 -0.46 -13.96 18.30
N LEU A 196 -0.89 -14.29 17.08
CA LEU A 196 -2.30 -14.14 16.70
C LEU A 196 -3.23 -15.08 17.50
N PHE A 197 -2.74 -16.23 17.96
CA PHE A 197 -3.55 -17.14 18.78
C PHE A 197 -3.74 -16.65 20.22
N ASP A 198 -2.83 -15.82 20.72
CA ASP A 198 -2.97 -15.18 22.04
C ASP A 198 -3.84 -13.92 21.99
N PHE A 199 -4.36 -13.56 20.81
CA PHE A 199 -5.15 -12.35 20.64
C PHE A 199 -6.50 -12.49 21.35
N LYS A 200 -6.58 -11.89 22.55
CA LYS A 200 -7.83 -11.76 23.29
C LYS A 200 -8.68 -10.68 22.64
N TYR A 201 -9.74 -11.11 21.97
CA TYR A 201 -10.74 -10.19 21.45
C TYR A 201 -11.47 -9.52 22.62
N SER A 202 -11.36 -8.19 22.73
CA SER A 202 -12.04 -7.39 23.74
C SER A 202 -13.12 -6.55 23.06
N ILE A 203 -14.39 -6.81 23.38
CA ILE A 203 -15.54 -6.00 22.94
C ILE A 203 -15.79 -4.86 23.94
N ASP A 204 -14.74 -4.39 24.60
CA ASP A 204 -14.89 -3.29 25.55
C ASP A 204 -15.06 -1.99 24.76
N SER A 205 -16.30 -1.54 24.66
CA SER A 205 -16.67 -0.28 24.00
C SER A 205 -15.93 0.93 24.55
N THR A 206 -15.36 0.85 25.76
CA THR A 206 -14.51 1.92 26.31
C THR A 206 -13.20 2.09 25.56
N GLN A 207 -12.75 1.08 24.82
CA GLN A 207 -11.53 1.14 24.00
C GLN A 207 -11.72 1.91 22.69
N ILE A 208 -12.98 2.15 22.27
CA ILE A 208 -13.29 2.93 21.06
C ILE A 208 -13.11 4.44 21.32
N ALA A 209 -13.33 4.88 22.56
CA ALA A 209 -13.15 6.28 22.92
C ALA A 209 -11.65 6.60 23.10
N PRO A 210 -11.16 7.77 22.63
CA PRO A 210 -9.78 8.16 22.82
C PRO A 210 -9.45 8.24 24.32
N ARG A 211 -8.27 7.75 24.70
CA ARG A 211 -7.80 7.80 26.10
C ARG A 211 -7.86 9.23 26.62
N ASN A 212 -8.38 9.42 27.83
CA ASN A 212 -8.57 10.73 28.48
C ASN A 212 -9.61 11.65 27.81
N SER A 213 -10.52 11.13 26.99
CA SER A 213 -11.65 11.93 26.53
C SER A 213 -12.56 12.32 27.70
N GLN A 214 -13.21 13.49 27.58
CA GLN A 214 -14.25 13.92 28.54
C GLN A 214 -15.39 12.90 28.64
N SER A 215 -15.65 12.12 27.58
CA SER A 215 -16.64 11.04 27.60
C SER A 215 -16.21 9.87 28.50
N ILE A 216 -14.94 9.46 28.48
CA ILE A 216 -14.42 8.42 29.40
C ILE A 216 -14.41 8.95 30.83
N GLU A 217 -14.02 10.20 31.05
CA GLU A 217 -14.05 10.80 32.39
C GLU A 217 -15.48 10.87 32.94
N CYS A 218 -16.44 11.31 32.13
CA CYS A 218 -17.86 11.32 32.47
C CYS A 218 -18.36 9.89 32.76
N LEU A 219 -17.99 8.91 31.92
CA LEU A 219 -18.34 7.50 32.13
C LEU A 219 -17.75 6.97 33.44
N ASN A 220 -16.49 7.31 33.76
CA ASN A 220 -15.85 6.89 35.01
C ASN A 220 -16.48 7.57 36.23
N LYS A 221 -16.85 8.85 36.13
CA LYS A 221 -17.63 9.54 37.16
C LYS A 221 -19.01 8.92 37.32
N LEU A 222 -19.67 8.53 36.23
CA LEU A 222 -20.95 7.84 36.26
C LEU A 222 -20.80 6.46 36.93
N LYS A 223 -19.77 5.68 36.56
CA LYS A 223 -19.41 4.41 37.21
C LYS A 223 -19.19 4.56 38.71
N ALA A 224 -18.47 5.61 39.13
CA ALA A 224 -18.17 5.85 40.53
C ALA A 224 -19.40 6.24 41.35
N ASN A 225 -20.28 7.07 40.79
CA ASN A 225 -21.50 7.53 41.48
C ASN A 225 -22.66 6.54 41.39
N PHE A 226 -22.69 5.70 40.35
CA PHE A 226 -23.73 4.71 40.10
C PHE A 226 -23.09 3.34 39.79
N PRO A 227 -22.52 2.65 40.79
CA PRO A 227 -21.83 1.37 40.59
C PRO A 227 -22.76 0.27 40.04
N LEU A 228 -24.07 0.39 40.25
CA LEU A 228 -25.10 -0.52 39.74
C LEU A 228 -25.62 -0.14 38.34
N GLY A 229 -25.20 1.02 37.79
CA GLY A 229 -25.79 1.63 36.58
C GLY A 229 -25.18 1.18 35.26
N LEU A 230 -24.02 0.51 35.28
CA LEU A 230 -23.42 -0.14 34.11
C LEU A 230 -23.59 -1.65 34.24
N MET A 231 -24.84 -2.08 34.34
CA MET A 231 -25.19 -3.41 33.90
C MET A 231 -24.94 -3.43 32.39
N ASP A 232 -24.18 -4.40 31.90
CA ASP A 232 -24.23 -4.80 30.50
C ASP A 232 -25.41 -5.78 30.42
N PRO A 233 -26.63 -5.30 30.17
CA PRO A 233 -27.81 -6.13 30.39
C PRO A 233 -27.77 -7.29 29.40
N LEU A 234 -27.67 -8.51 29.93
CA LEU A 234 -27.81 -9.70 29.13
C LEU A 234 -29.30 -9.89 28.81
N TYR A 235 -29.68 -9.56 27.58
CA TYR A 235 -31.05 -9.79 27.12
C TYR A 235 -31.21 -11.25 26.70
N VAL A 236 -32.08 -11.98 27.38
CA VAL A 236 -32.53 -13.31 26.94
C VAL A 236 -33.79 -13.10 26.12
N ILE A 237 -33.68 -13.29 24.80
CA ILE A 237 -34.82 -13.22 23.89
C ILE A 237 -35.36 -14.64 23.71
N VAL A 238 -36.54 -14.91 24.28
CA VAL A 238 -37.26 -16.17 24.09
C VAL A 238 -38.30 -15.95 22.99
N ASP A 239 -38.08 -16.56 21.83
CA ASP A 239 -39.04 -16.51 20.74
C ASP A 239 -40.18 -17.50 20.99
N GLY A 240 -41.42 -17.03 20.93
CA GLY A 240 -42.62 -17.82 21.17
C GLY A 240 -43.44 -17.97 19.90
N GLN A 241 -44.08 -19.12 19.70
CA GLN A 241 -44.90 -19.34 18.51
C GLN A 241 -46.15 -18.46 18.53
N ASN A 242 -46.60 -17.99 17.36
CA ASN A 242 -47.77 -17.12 17.27
C ASN A 242 -49.09 -17.78 17.71
N GLN A 243 -49.18 -19.12 17.64
CA GLN A 243 -50.36 -19.90 18.01
C GLN A 243 -49.95 -21.23 18.64
N GLY A 244 -50.77 -21.74 19.56
CA GLY A 244 -50.54 -23.02 20.24
C GLY A 244 -50.22 -22.89 21.73
N PRO A 245 -49.95 -24.02 22.40
CA PRO A 245 -49.70 -24.08 23.85
C PRO A 245 -48.39 -23.41 24.27
N TYR A 246 -47.55 -22.99 23.32
CA TYR A 246 -46.30 -22.25 23.54
C TYR A 246 -46.38 -20.81 23.00
N SER A 247 -47.59 -20.25 22.95
CA SER A 247 -47.76 -18.83 22.64
C SER A 247 -47.10 -17.98 23.71
N VAL A 248 -46.56 -16.81 23.34
CA VAL A 248 -46.00 -15.84 24.30
C VAL A 248 -47.02 -15.45 25.40
N LYS A 249 -48.31 -15.63 25.13
CA LYS A 249 -49.41 -15.39 26.09
C LYS A 249 -49.82 -16.61 26.91
N SER A 250 -49.24 -17.78 26.66
CA SER A 250 -49.62 -19.02 27.34
C SER A 250 -48.91 -19.15 28.68
N ASP A 251 -49.60 -19.69 29.69
CA ASP A 251 -49.03 -19.95 31.01
C ASP A 251 -47.81 -20.88 30.92
N ALA A 252 -47.84 -21.87 30.04
CA ALA A 252 -46.72 -22.78 29.82
C ALA A 252 -45.45 -22.05 29.32
N PHE A 253 -45.59 -21.01 28.49
CA PHE A 253 -44.46 -20.18 28.06
C PHE A 253 -43.90 -19.36 29.23
N PHE A 254 -44.78 -18.78 30.06
CA PHE A 254 -44.37 -18.03 31.25
C PHE A 254 -43.67 -18.92 32.29
N ASP A 255 -44.21 -20.10 32.58
CA ASP A 255 -43.62 -21.06 33.50
C ASP A 255 -42.22 -21.51 33.03
N ALA A 256 -42.08 -21.80 31.73
CA ALA A 256 -40.80 -22.16 31.14
C ALA A 256 -39.79 -21.01 31.19
N THR A 257 -40.23 -19.79 30.88
CA THR A 257 -39.37 -18.59 30.92
C THR A 257 -38.97 -18.22 32.35
N TYR A 258 -39.88 -18.40 33.31
CA TYR A 258 -39.61 -18.22 34.73
C TYR A 258 -38.55 -19.23 35.22
N TYR A 259 -38.75 -20.51 34.91
CA TYR A 259 -37.78 -21.56 35.25
C TYR A 259 -36.40 -21.31 34.63
N LEU A 260 -36.36 -20.89 33.36
CA LEU A 260 -35.11 -20.51 32.68
C LEU A 260 -34.43 -19.33 33.39
N SER A 261 -35.18 -18.27 33.72
CA SER A 261 -34.66 -17.09 34.39
C SER A 261 -34.12 -17.42 35.78
N TRP A 262 -34.84 -18.26 36.54
CA TRP A 262 -34.40 -18.76 37.83
C TRP A 262 -33.11 -19.58 37.73
N LYS A 263 -33.04 -20.48 36.74
CA LYS A 263 -31.85 -21.29 36.49
C LYS A 263 -30.64 -20.43 36.13
N LEU A 264 -30.81 -19.47 35.22
CA LEU A 264 -29.75 -18.54 34.83
C LEU A 264 -29.25 -17.71 36.02
N ALA A 265 -30.16 -17.24 36.88
CA ALA A 265 -29.82 -16.48 38.08
C ALA A 265 -29.01 -17.31 39.10
N ASN A 266 -29.32 -18.60 39.24
CA ASN A 266 -28.58 -19.49 40.14
C ASN A 266 -27.24 -19.97 39.56
N ASP A 267 -27.14 -20.17 38.25
CA ASP A 267 -25.90 -20.62 37.60
C ASP A 267 -24.85 -19.50 37.47
N THR A 268 -25.25 -18.23 37.56
CA THR A 268 -24.34 -17.06 37.47
C THR A 268 -23.89 -16.49 38.82
N ALA A 269 -24.45 -16.96 39.94
CA ALA A 269 -24.12 -16.54 41.30
C ALA A 269 -23.00 -17.40 41.91
#